data_AF-A0A8B7U407-F1
#
_entry.id   AF-A0A8B7U407-F1
#
_cell.length_a   1.000
_cell.length_b   1.000
_cell.length_c   1.000
_cell.angle_alpha   90.00
_cell.angle_beta   90.00
_cell.angle_gamma   90.00
#
_symmetry.space_group_name_H-M   'P 1'
#
loop_
_entity.id
_entity.type
_entity.pdbx_description
1 polymer ?
#
loop_
_entity_poly.entity_id
_entity_poly.type
_entity_poly.pdbx_seq_one_letter_code
_entity_poly.pdbx_strand_id
1 'polypeptide(L)'
;MLVASYTRFCSSDFCNSASSSSELLTSLPRPAAPAPGDMQCLACVQFSGSCFQSSRLVTCPKGTTHCYNGDINLNGGGFSATLSIQGCMTQASRSLLNNAQTLGIFSVKETFEQKTESVLPSSDAPGPSLAWAVGLGLPLALWCGGLCPP
;
A
#
# COMPACT_ATOMS: atom_id res chain seq x y z
N MET A 1 3.46 -12.45 6.56
CA MET A 1 4.71 -11.67 6.50
C MET A 1 5.34 -11.59 7.89
N LEU A 2 6.66 -11.62 7.99
CA LEU A 2 7.41 -11.53 9.26
C LEU A 2 8.40 -10.37 9.15
N VAL A 3 8.43 -9.49 10.14
CA VAL A 3 9.41 -8.42 10.29
C VAL A 3 9.97 -8.46 11.71
N ALA A 4 11.27 -8.28 11.86
CA ALA A 4 11.93 -8.32 13.14
C ALA A 4 13.11 -7.34 13.18
N SER A 5 13.43 -6.85 14.37
CA SER A 5 14.52 -5.91 14.62
C SER A 5 15.33 -6.34 15.84
N TYR A 6 16.62 -5.98 15.85
CA TYR A 6 17.50 -6.14 16.98
C TYR A 6 18.13 -4.79 17.31
N THR A 7 18.21 -4.46 18.59
CA THR A 7 18.86 -3.24 19.06
C THR A 7 19.53 -3.52 20.39
N ARG A 8 20.78 -3.07 20.53
CA ARG A 8 21.57 -3.20 21.75
C ARG A 8 22.13 -1.84 22.15
N PHE A 9 21.61 -1.32 23.26
CA PHE A 9 22.18 -0.16 23.94
C PHE A 9 23.00 -0.64 25.13
N CYS A 10 24.18 -0.06 25.31
CA CYS A 10 25.09 -0.42 26.40
C CYS A 10 26.10 0.72 26.61
N SER A 11 26.74 0.75 27.79
CA SER A 11 27.50 1.89 28.28
C SER A 11 28.99 1.61 28.57
N SER A 12 29.44 0.37 28.37
CA SER A 12 30.87 0.03 28.49
C SER A 12 31.54 0.02 27.11
N ASP A 13 32.87 0.14 27.08
CA ASP A 13 33.61 0.14 25.83
C ASP A 13 33.36 -1.15 25.03
N PHE A 14 33.17 -1.00 23.72
CA PHE A 14 32.98 -2.08 22.74
C PHE A 14 31.81 -3.06 23.02
N CYS A 15 30.84 -2.67 23.85
CA CYS A 15 29.76 -3.55 24.32
C CYS A 15 28.71 -3.95 23.25
N ASN A 16 28.67 -3.23 22.12
CA ASN A 16 27.77 -3.43 20.98
C ASN A 16 28.46 -4.19 19.84
N SER A 17 29.27 -5.19 20.17
CA SER A 17 30.12 -5.95 19.25
C SER A 17 29.40 -7.06 18.47
N ALA A 18 28.15 -6.86 18.06
CA ALA A 18 27.43 -7.85 17.25
C ALA A 18 28.10 -7.98 15.87
N SER A 19 28.55 -9.19 15.53
CA SER A 19 29.28 -9.47 14.28
C SER A 19 28.44 -10.25 13.25
N SER A 20 27.24 -10.68 13.62
CA SER A 20 26.37 -11.52 12.78
C SER A 20 24.90 -11.24 13.04
N SER A 21 24.05 -11.53 12.06
CA SER A 21 22.58 -11.53 12.20
C SER A 21 22.05 -12.66 13.10
N SER A 22 22.91 -13.60 13.52
CA SER A 22 22.55 -14.70 14.42
C SER A 22 21.98 -14.21 15.76
N GLU A 23 22.42 -13.04 16.25
CA GLU A 23 21.88 -12.39 17.45
C GLU A 23 20.35 -12.19 17.37
N LEU A 24 19.83 -11.91 16.18
CA LEU A 24 18.39 -11.80 15.93
C LEU A 24 17.79 -13.16 15.54
N LEU A 25 18.38 -13.85 14.57
CA LEU A 25 17.80 -15.03 13.93
C LEU A 25 17.64 -16.22 14.88
N THR A 26 18.47 -16.32 15.93
CA THR A 26 18.35 -17.37 16.94
C THR A 26 17.14 -17.17 17.86
N SER A 27 16.70 -15.93 18.03
CA SER A 27 15.55 -15.56 18.86
C SER A 27 14.21 -15.63 18.11
N LEU A 28 14.26 -15.78 16.77
CA LEU A 28 13.04 -15.82 15.95
C LEU A 28 12.43 -17.23 15.93
N PRO A 29 11.08 -17.32 15.94
CA PRO A 29 10.39 -18.59 15.73
C PRO A 29 10.82 -19.23 14.40
N ARG A 30 11.00 -20.56 14.40
CA ARG A 30 11.26 -21.35 13.19
C ARG A 30 10.04 -22.21 12.85
N PRO A 31 8.93 -21.61 12.39
CA PRO A 31 7.78 -22.40 11.98
C PRO A 31 8.14 -23.25 10.76
N ALA A 32 7.50 -24.42 10.66
CA ALA A 32 7.55 -25.22 9.44
C ALA A 32 7.00 -24.39 8.26
N ALA A 33 7.46 -24.71 7.04
CA ALA A 33 6.94 -24.10 5.84
C ALA A 33 5.41 -24.25 5.81
N PRO A 34 4.64 -23.15 5.75
CA PRO A 34 3.19 -23.24 5.72
C PRO A 34 2.71 -23.99 4.47
N ALA A 35 1.61 -24.73 4.60
CA ALA A 35 0.93 -25.26 3.41
C ALA A 35 0.53 -24.10 2.48
N PRO A 36 0.62 -24.29 1.15
CA PRO A 36 0.13 -23.30 0.19
C PRO A 36 -1.39 -23.10 0.36
N GLY A 37 -1.84 -21.86 0.17
CA GLY A 37 -3.24 -21.48 0.08
C GLY A 37 -3.63 -21.07 -1.34
N ASP A 38 -4.78 -20.44 -1.48
CA ASP A 38 -5.36 -20.12 -2.79
C ASP A 38 -5.16 -18.65 -3.21
N MET A 39 -4.78 -17.77 -2.27
CA MET A 39 -4.57 -16.35 -2.54
C MET A 39 -3.21 -16.11 -3.21
N GLN A 40 -3.15 -15.15 -4.13
CA GLN A 40 -1.90 -14.69 -4.72
C GLN A 40 -1.66 -13.21 -4.42
N CYS A 41 -0.41 -12.85 -4.14
CA CYS A 41 0.01 -11.47 -3.91
C CYS A 41 1.29 -11.17 -4.68
N LEU A 42 1.53 -9.90 -4.99
CA LEU A 42 2.87 -9.47 -5.34
C LEU A 42 3.76 -9.57 -4.10
N ALA A 43 4.99 -10.04 -4.29
CA ALA A 43 6.00 -10.13 -3.25
C ALA A 43 7.30 -9.47 -3.73
N CYS A 44 7.84 -8.61 -2.87
CA CYS A 44 9.10 -7.92 -3.08
C CYS A 44 9.60 -7.30 -1.75
N VAL A 45 10.92 -7.21 -1.59
CA VAL A 45 11.57 -6.36 -0.60
C VAL A 45 12.69 -5.61 -1.31
N GLN A 46 12.64 -4.28 -1.30
CA GLN A 46 13.65 -3.43 -1.93
C GLN A 46 14.18 -2.40 -0.94
N PHE A 47 15.50 -2.34 -0.78
CA PHE A 47 16.18 -1.33 0.03
C PHE A 47 16.61 -0.15 -0.84
N SER A 48 16.27 1.06 -0.39
CA SER A 48 16.55 2.33 -1.08
C SER A 48 16.08 2.35 -2.54
N GLY A 49 14.89 1.79 -2.79
CA GLY A 49 14.26 1.70 -4.10
C GLY A 49 12.77 1.34 -3.99
N SER A 50 12.14 1.00 -5.11
CA SER A 50 10.71 0.64 -5.19
C SER A 50 10.51 -0.78 -5.70
N CYS A 51 9.45 -1.43 -5.23
CA CYS A 51 9.04 -2.74 -5.71
C CYS A 51 8.46 -2.77 -7.15
N PHE A 52 8.23 -1.63 -7.80
CA PHE A 52 7.55 -1.56 -9.12
C PHE A 52 8.14 -2.50 -10.19
N GLN A 53 9.47 -2.65 -10.24
CA GLN A 53 10.17 -3.48 -11.25
C GLN A 53 10.57 -4.89 -10.75
N SER A 54 10.58 -5.12 -9.44
CA SER A 54 11.10 -6.35 -8.82
C SER A 54 10.01 -7.26 -8.25
N SER A 55 8.76 -6.82 -8.32
CA SER A 55 7.59 -7.56 -7.83
C SER A 55 7.38 -8.87 -8.59
N ARG A 56 7.10 -9.94 -7.85
CA ARG A 56 6.72 -11.24 -8.41
C ARG A 56 5.40 -11.70 -7.82
N LEU A 57 4.55 -12.30 -8.65
CA LEU A 57 3.31 -12.91 -8.18
C LEU A 57 3.65 -14.23 -7.48
N VAL A 58 3.20 -14.40 -6.24
CA VAL A 58 3.45 -15.60 -5.43
C VAL A 58 2.16 -16.15 -4.85
N THR A 59 2.08 -17.48 -4.72
CA THR A 59 1.01 -18.15 -3.97
C THR A 59 1.26 -18.00 -2.48
N CYS A 60 0.28 -17.47 -1.77
CA CYS A 60 0.38 -17.20 -0.36
C CYS A 60 0.16 -18.45 0.51
N PRO A 61 0.74 -18.48 1.72
CA PRO A 61 0.39 -19.47 2.74
C PRO A 61 -1.10 -19.58 3.02
N LYS A 62 -1.57 -20.78 3.36
CA LYS A 62 -2.92 -21.01 3.87
C LYS A 62 -3.18 -20.11 5.09
N GLY A 63 -4.36 -19.48 5.13
CA GLY A 63 -4.72 -18.51 6.18
C GLY A 63 -4.31 -17.06 5.87
N THR A 64 -3.71 -16.80 4.71
CA THR A 64 -3.55 -15.42 4.21
C THR A 64 -4.91 -14.86 3.80
N THR A 65 -5.20 -13.62 4.20
CA THR A 65 -6.46 -12.93 3.85
C THR A 65 -6.23 -11.63 3.08
N HIS A 66 -5.02 -11.07 3.11
CA HIS A 66 -4.70 -9.79 2.46
C HIS A 66 -3.31 -9.79 1.82
N CYS A 67 -3.13 -8.88 0.87
CA CYS A 67 -1.82 -8.47 0.38
C CYS A 67 -1.42 -7.15 1.03
N TYR A 68 -0.17 -7.06 1.47
CA TYR A 68 0.45 -5.83 1.94
C TYR A 68 1.24 -5.18 0.80
N ASN A 69 1.15 -3.85 0.68
CA ASN A 69 2.00 -3.02 -0.17
C ASN A 69 2.26 -1.70 0.58
N GLY A 70 3.52 -1.40 0.86
CA GLY A 70 3.87 -0.19 1.58
C GLY A 70 5.36 0.04 1.67
N ASP A 71 5.70 1.22 2.19
CA ASP A 71 7.07 1.68 2.37
C ASP A 71 7.34 1.98 3.85
N ILE A 72 8.54 1.65 4.30
CA ILE A 72 9.05 1.96 5.64
C ILE A 72 10.24 2.90 5.50
N ASN A 73 10.07 4.14 5.94
CA ASN A 73 11.14 5.13 5.97
C ASN A 73 11.84 5.09 7.32
N LEU A 74 13.16 4.94 7.29
CA LEU A 74 14.05 4.93 8.45
C LEU A 74 14.93 6.17 8.42
N ASN A 75 15.00 6.91 9.52
CA ASN A 75 15.89 8.07 9.66
C ASN A 75 16.53 8.12 11.05
N GLY A 76 17.85 8.31 11.12
CA GLY A 76 18.56 8.42 12.39
C GLY A 76 20.04 8.04 12.27
N GLY A 77 20.88 8.52 13.20
CA GLY A 77 22.30 8.15 13.24
C GLY A 77 23.11 8.54 11.98
N GLY A 78 22.68 9.58 11.26
CA GLY A 78 23.30 9.99 9.98
C GLY A 78 22.89 9.10 8.79
N PHE A 79 21.91 8.23 8.95
CA PHE A 79 21.41 7.32 7.93
C PHE A 79 19.92 7.60 7.63
N SER A 80 19.58 7.57 6.34
CA SER A 80 18.20 7.68 5.86
C SER A 80 18.00 6.69 4.71
N ALA A 81 16.97 5.85 4.81
CA ALA A 81 16.64 4.88 3.77
C ALA A 81 15.15 4.54 3.76
N THR A 82 14.66 4.07 2.61
CA THR A 82 13.30 3.59 2.43
C THR A 82 13.33 2.10 2.09
N LEU A 83 12.52 1.32 2.76
CA LEU A 83 12.29 -0.10 2.48
C LEU A 83 10.91 -0.24 1.83
N SER A 84 10.86 -0.61 0.56
CA SER A 84 9.61 -0.92 -0.14
C SER A 84 9.31 -2.40 0.00
N ILE A 85 8.09 -2.75 0.40
CA ILE A 85 7.71 -4.11 0.80
C ILE A 85 6.34 -4.48 0.24
N GLN A 86 6.28 -5.64 -0.39
CA GLN A 86 5.05 -6.29 -0.83
C GLN A 86 5.01 -7.75 -0.38
N GLY A 87 3.83 -8.26 -0.03
CA GLY A 87 3.68 -9.70 0.22
C GLY A 87 2.39 -10.11 0.94
N CYS A 88 2.33 -11.39 1.29
CA CYS A 88 1.17 -12.03 1.93
C CYS A 88 1.03 -11.65 3.41
N MET A 89 -0.18 -11.26 3.82
CA MET A 89 -0.53 -10.86 5.18
C MET A 89 -1.77 -11.61 5.70
N THR A 90 -1.71 -12.05 6.96
CA THR A 90 -2.77 -12.84 7.61
C THR A 90 -3.87 -11.97 8.23
N GLN A 91 -3.69 -10.65 8.26
CA GLN A 91 -4.62 -9.69 8.87
C GLN A 91 -4.67 -8.41 8.04
N ALA A 92 -5.83 -7.76 8.00
CA ALA A 92 -5.98 -6.45 7.38
C ALA A 92 -5.32 -5.41 8.28
N SER A 93 -4.04 -5.14 8.04
CA SER A 93 -3.32 -4.08 8.74
C SER A 93 -2.67 -3.15 7.73
N ARG A 94 -2.70 -1.86 8.07
CA ARG A 94 -1.95 -0.80 7.37
C ARG A 94 -0.54 -0.64 7.95
N SER A 95 -0.18 -1.43 8.96
CA SER A 95 1.13 -1.40 9.58
C SER A 95 1.68 -2.82 9.80
N LEU A 96 2.86 -3.09 9.22
CA LEU A 96 3.71 -4.24 9.45
C LEU A 96 4.45 -4.12 10.78
N LEU A 97 4.83 -2.90 11.16
CA LEU A 97 5.61 -2.64 12.37
C LEU A 97 4.73 -2.36 13.59
N ASN A 98 3.44 -2.69 13.52
CA ASN A 98 2.46 -2.47 14.59
C ASN A 98 2.49 -1.01 15.13
N ASN A 99 2.61 -0.05 14.21
CA ASN A 99 2.71 1.39 14.47
C ASN A 99 3.92 1.80 15.33
N ALA A 100 5.00 1.01 15.34
CA ALA A 100 6.25 1.41 15.96
C ALA A 100 6.77 2.70 15.32
N GLN A 101 7.02 3.71 16.15
CA GLN A 101 7.55 5.01 15.72
C GLN A 101 9.08 5.05 15.75
N THR A 102 9.70 4.10 16.47
CA THR A 102 11.15 4.01 16.62
C THR A 102 11.62 2.56 16.58
N LEU A 103 12.81 2.36 16.02
CA LEU A 103 13.56 1.11 16.04
C LEU A 103 14.99 1.43 16.43
N GLY A 104 15.32 1.25 17.72
CA GLY A 104 16.57 1.73 18.28
C GLY A 104 16.74 3.22 18.07
N ILE A 105 17.79 3.63 17.35
CA ILE A 105 18.06 5.04 17.05
C ILE A 105 17.27 5.59 15.85
N PHE A 106 16.60 4.72 15.09
CA PHE A 106 15.87 5.14 13.90
C PHE A 106 14.47 5.58 14.27
N SER A 107 14.08 6.77 13.83
CA SER A 107 12.67 7.13 13.66
C SER A 107 12.11 6.41 12.45
N VAL A 108 10.87 5.92 12.58
CA VAL A 108 10.22 5.09 11.58
C VAL A 108 8.90 5.70 11.16
N LYS A 109 8.70 5.77 9.85
CA LYS A 109 7.42 6.15 9.26
C LYS A 109 7.00 5.12 8.23
N GLU A 110 5.91 4.43 8.52
CA GLU A 110 5.30 3.46 7.62
C GLU A 110 4.17 4.11 6.82
N THR A 111 4.16 3.87 5.52
CA THR A 111 3.14 4.35 4.58
C THR A 111 2.57 3.16 3.82
N PHE A 112 1.26 2.97 3.93
CA PHE A 112 0.55 1.90 3.23
C PHE A 112 -0.03 2.43 1.92
N GLU A 113 0.26 1.74 0.82
CA GLU A 113 -0.38 2.04 -0.46
C GLU A 113 -1.67 1.23 -0.58
N GLN A 114 -2.80 1.92 -0.42
CA GLN A 114 -4.07 1.32 -0.76
C GLN A 114 -4.16 1.28 -2.28
N LYS A 115 -4.13 0.09 -2.86
CA LYS A 115 -4.56 -0.07 -4.25
C LYS A 115 -6.06 0.23 -4.25
N THR A 116 -6.43 1.48 -4.52
CA THR A 116 -7.78 1.76 -5.00
C THR A 116 -7.93 0.85 -6.20
N GLU A 117 -8.86 -0.09 -6.14
CA GLU A 117 -9.34 -0.75 -7.34
C GLU A 117 -9.88 0.36 -8.23
N SER A 118 -9.02 0.96 -9.06
CA SER A 118 -9.46 1.45 -10.35
C SER A 118 -9.97 0.19 -11.03
N VAL A 119 -11.28 -0.02 -10.87
CA VAL A 119 -12.13 -0.88 -11.68
C VAL A 119 -11.45 -0.98 -13.03
N LEU A 120 -10.92 -2.17 -13.33
CA LEU A 120 -10.64 -2.54 -14.69
C LEU A 120 -11.92 -2.12 -15.44
N PRO A 121 -11.92 -1.15 -16.37
CA PRO A 121 -13.08 -1.00 -17.20
C PRO A 121 -13.18 -2.34 -17.92
N SER A 122 -14.10 -3.18 -17.46
CA SER A 122 -14.64 -4.25 -18.25
C SER A 122 -14.88 -3.63 -19.62
N SER A 123 -14.21 -4.18 -20.62
CA SER A 123 -14.49 -3.87 -22.00
C SER A 123 -15.88 -4.41 -22.30
N ASP A 124 -16.89 -3.71 -21.80
CA ASP A 124 -18.26 -3.79 -22.26
C ASP A 124 -18.46 -2.55 -23.12
N ALA A 125 -18.49 -2.81 -24.42
CA ALA A 125 -18.84 -1.84 -25.44
C ALA A 125 -20.12 -1.08 -25.05
N PRO A 126 -20.15 0.26 -25.10
CA PRO A 126 -21.40 0.98 -25.02
C PRO A 126 -22.24 0.65 -26.26
N GLY A 127 -23.34 -0.09 -26.06
CA GLY A 127 -24.36 -0.27 -27.09
C GLY A 127 -24.90 1.10 -27.55
N PRO A 128 -25.30 1.23 -28.83
CA PRO A 128 -25.67 2.52 -29.40
C PRO A 128 -26.94 3.04 -28.72
N SER A 129 -26.83 4.17 -28.04
CA SER A 129 -27.98 4.90 -27.52
C SER A 129 -28.76 5.48 -28.69
N LEU A 130 -29.98 4.99 -28.90
CA LEU A 130 -30.89 5.49 -29.92
C LEU A 130 -31.23 6.97 -29.64
N ALA A 131 -30.85 7.81 -30.60
CA ALA A 131 -31.24 9.20 -30.66
C ALA A 131 -32.76 9.34 -30.79
N TRP A 132 -33.37 10.14 -29.91
CA TRP A 132 -34.69 10.70 -30.16
C TRP A 132 -34.53 12.19 -30.43
N ALA A 133 -34.38 12.50 -31.71
CA ALA A 133 -34.68 13.81 -32.24
C ALA A 133 -36.19 13.87 -32.49
N VAL A 134 -36.90 14.68 -31.72
CA VAL A 134 -38.22 15.19 -32.11
C VAL A 134 -38.19 16.70 -31.92
N GLY A 135 -37.98 17.40 -33.03
CA GLY A 135 -38.29 18.81 -33.16
C GLY A 135 -39.71 19.01 -33.67
N LEU A 136 -40.29 20.17 -33.34
CA LEU A 136 -41.22 21.01 -34.13
C LEU A 136 -42.24 21.72 -33.20
N GLY A 137 -42.40 23.04 -33.37
CA GLY A 137 -43.65 23.74 -33.03
C GLY A 137 -43.51 25.12 -32.37
N LEU A 138 -43.62 26.17 -33.18
CA LEU A 138 -43.60 27.60 -32.87
C LEU A 138 -45.06 28.12 -32.54
N PRO A 139 -45.37 29.44 -32.41
CA PRO A 139 -45.46 30.30 -31.22
C PRO A 139 -46.87 30.97 -30.99
N LEU A 140 -46.94 32.00 -30.12
CA LEU A 140 -47.86 33.19 -30.08
C LEU A 140 -48.70 33.39 -28.80
N ALA A 141 -48.42 34.49 -28.09
CA ALA A 141 -49.34 35.59 -27.76
C ALA A 141 -48.56 36.66 -26.97
N LEU A 142 -48.05 37.73 -27.59
CA LEU A 142 -48.73 39.04 -27.74
C LEU A 142 -49.45 39.50 -26.47
N TRP A 143 -48.77 40.33 -25.66
CA TRP A 143 -49.44 41.37 -24.90
C TRP A 143 -48.59 42.64 -24.86
N CYS A 144 -48.94 43.60 -25.72
CA CYS A 144 -48.52 44.99 -25.61
C CYS A 144 -49.34 45.67 -24.51
N GLY A 145 -48.67 46.37 -23.60
CA GLY A 145 -49.27 47.31 -22.66
C GLY A 145 -48.20 48.29 -22.23
N GLY A 146 -48.11 49.42 -22.94
CA GLY A 146 -47.09 50.44 -22.69
C GLY A 146 -47.38 51.28 -21.45
N LEU A 147 -46.36 52.01 -21.00
CA LEU A 147 -46.41 53.32 -20.34
C LEU A 147 -44.96 53.82 -20.10
N CYS A 148 -44.56 54.86 -20.85
CA CYS A 148 -43.43 55.78 -20.55
C CYS A 148 -43.90 56.75 -19.45
N PRO A 149 -43.05 57.38 -18.58
CA PRO A 149 -42.11 58.47 -18.95
C PRO A 149 -40.96 58.68 -17.91
N PRO A 150 -40.34 59.88 -17.74
CA PRO A 150 -39.88 60.91 -18.69
C PRO A 150 -38.36 60.87 -18.96
#